data_AF-A0A8J4Y9U8-F1
#
_entry.id   AF-A0A8J4Y9U8-F1
#
_cell.length_a   1.000
_cell.length_b   1.000
_cell.length_c   1.000
_cell.angle_alpha   90.00
_cell.angle_beta   90.00
_cell.angle_gamma   90.00
#
_symmetry.space_group_name_H-M   'P 1'
#
loop_
_entity.id
_entity.type
_entity.pdbx_description
1 polymer ?
#
loop_
_entity_poly.entity_id
_entity_poly.type
_entity_poly.pdbx_seq_one_letter_code
_entity_poly.pdbx_strand_id
1 'polypeptide(L)'
;MGHVNARFGAAVCELPVTLGLDQYSYPNIPDRVQPNDNANALLGICIDERLLIVNNLRCNETMYSSNLTYRQGRVWVSELDSYIASSNMVEQVYSFNDNQDVTLPSDHAPVSVVFKAHRINLDSLVTRASRLGDHAALYDRQTCKLMISPVKFSTIDADQFMNALHCQCVVSPCLVVTLSRKWMNFAIRYTCGARNSKSRNRAPEDDPIERWECLLMENDQAHLWRAVIWRGEVEPTPVPSSVASPPTDEDFKDYFEHIRI
;
A
#
# COMPACT_ATOMS: atom_id res chain seq x y z
N MET A 1 6.38 17.33 6.12
CA MET A 1 5.63 16.24 5.46
C MET A 1 4.51 15.80 6.40
N GLY A 2 3.25 15.77 5.94
CA GLY A 2 2.17 15.25 6.77
C GLY A 2 2.27 13.73 6.86
N HIS A 3 2.18 13.16 8.06
CA HIS A 3 2.09 11.71 8.25
C HIS A 3 0.87 11.19 7.49
N VAL A 4 1.06 10.55 6.33
CA VAL A 4 -0.03 10.09 5.43
C VAL A 4 -0.87 8.97 6.06
N ASN A 5 -0.37 8.35 7.12
CA ASN A 5 -0.99 7.19 7.74
C ASN A 5 -2.06 7.61 8.75
N ALA A 6 -3.17 6.89 8.79
CA ALA A 6 -4.20 7.08 9.80
C ALA A 6 -3.87 6.20 11.02
N ARG A 7 -3.83 6.82 12.20
CA ARG A 7 -3.72 6.11 13.47
C ARG A 7 -4.96 6.41 14.28
N PHE A 8 -5.88 5.46 14.38
CA PHE A 8 -7.18 5.71 14.99
C PHE A 8 -7.13 5.83 16.51
N GLY A 9 -6.28 5.03 17.15
CA GLY A 9 -6.20 4.96 18.59
C GLY A 9 -7.55 4.68 19.25
N ALA A 10 -7.76 5.22 20.44
CA ALA A 10 -8.98 4.99 21.22
C ALA A 10 -10.28 5.53 20.56
N ALA A 11 -10.16 6.42 19.57
CA ALA A 11 -11.32 7.05 18.94
C ALA A 11 -12.19 6.05 18.15
N VAL A 12 -11.62 4.93 17.72
CA VAL A 12 -12.39 3.88 17.02
C VAL A 12 -13.46 3.25 17.92
N CYS A 13 -13.31 3.28 19.24
CA CYS A 13 -14.30 2.77 20.19
C CYS A 13 -15.67 3.45 20.07
N GLU A 14 -15.71 4.72 19.68
CA GLU A 14 -16.94 5.51 19.58
C GLU A 14 -17.68 5.25 18.26
N LEU A 15 -17.03 4.60 17.29
CA LEU A 15 -17.58 4.39 15.95
C LEU A 15 -18.87 3.56 15.96
N PRO A 16 -18.95 2.38 16.64
CA PRO A 16 -20.19 1.60 16.67
C PRO A 16 -21.35 2.34 17.34
N VAL A 17 -21.05 3.08 18.42
CA VAL A 17 -22.03 3.89 19.16
C VAL A 17 -22.61 4.97 18.26
N THR A 18 -21.74 5.69 17.55
CA THR A 18 -22.14 6.76 16.61
C THR A 18 -23.01 6.22 15.47
N LEU A 19 -22.74 5.00 15.02
CA LEU A 19 -23.49 4.35 13.93
C LEU A 19 -24.79 3.67 14.39
N GLY A 20 -25.01 3.55 15.71
CA GLY A 20 -26.13 2.79 16.29
C GLY A 20 -26.02 1.29 16.01
N LEU A 21 -24.81 0.74 16.11
CA LEU A 21 -24.49 -0.67 15.82
C LEU A 21 -24.00 -1.39 17.09
N ASP A 22 -24.91 -1.60 18.04
CA ASP A 22 -24.63 -2.10 19.40
C ASP A 22 -24.00 -3.52 19.43
N GLN A 23 -24.12 -4.28 18.35
CA GLN A 23 -23.53 -5.61 18.23
C GLN A 23 -22.01 -5.60 17.97
N TYR A 24 -21.42 -4.41 17.74
CA TYR A 24 -20.00 -4.24 17.49
C TYR A 24 -19.30 -3.47 18.61
N SER A 25 -18.04 -3.83 18.89
CA SER A 25 -17.20 -3.14 19.87
C SER A 25 -15.71 -3.30 19.55
N TYR A 26 -14.87 -2.43 20.12
CA TYR A 26 -13.41 -2.48 20.01
C TYR A 26 -12.79 -2.72 21.39
N PRO A 27 -12.75 -3.97 21.88
CA PRO A 27 -12.32 -4.26 23.25
C PRO A 27 -10.81 -4.11 23.47
N ASN A 28 -10.01 -4.16 22.40
CA ASN A 28 -8.57 -4.04 22.47
C ASN A 28 -8.09 -3.01 21.46
N ILE A 29 -7.17 -2.13 21.87
CA ILE A 29 -6.55 -1.14 21.00
C ILE A 29 -5.05 -1.19 21.28
N PRO A 30 -4.28 -1.88 20.41
CA PRO A 30 -2.85 -2.06 20.60
C PRO A 30 -2.10 -0.74 20.42
N ASP A 31 -2.53 0.10 19.48
CA ASP A 31 -1.93 1.41 19.24
C ASP A 31 -2.66 2.52 20.02
N ARG A 32 -2.27 2.75 21.28
CA ARG A 32 -2.90 3.74 22.18
C ARG A 32 -2.44 5.18 21.93
N VAL A 33 -2.47 5.62 20.68
CA VAL A 33 -2.18 7.02 20.34
C VAL A 33 -3.43 7.87 20.23
N GLN A 34 -3.23 9.19 20.16
CA GLN A 34 -4.29 10.12 19.78
C GLN A 34 -4.51 10.05 18.26
N PRO A 35 -5.78 10.14 17.80
CA PRO A 35 -6.07 10.18 16.38
C PRO A 35 -5.46 11.41 15.73
N ASN A 36 -4.76 11.20 14.61
CA ASN A 36 -4.26 12.29 13.78
C ASN A 36 -5.32 12.78 12.79
N ASP A 37 -5.04 13.86 12.07
CA ASP A 37 -5.98 14.47 11.11
C ASP A 37 -6.49 13.49 10.06
N ASN A 38 -5.63 12.59 9.59
CA ASN A 38 -6.01 11.55 8.63
C ASN A 38 -6.93 10.49 9.22
N ALA A 39 -6.69 10.09 10.48
CA ALA A 39 -7.59 9.21 11.20
C ALA A 39 -8.95 9.86 11.44
N ASN A 40 -8.97 11.13 11.84
CA ASN A 40 -10.22 11.88 12.02
C ASN A 40 -11.00 12.00 10.71
N ALA A 41 -10.31 12.27 9.60
CA ALA A 41 -10.92 12.28 8.27
C ALA A 41 -11.51 10.91 7.89
N LEU A 42 -10.77 9.82 8.08
CA LEU A 42 -11.26 8.46 7.79
C LEU A 42 -12.40 8.05 8.72
N LEU A 43 -12.38 8.43 9.99
CA LEU A 43 -13.50 8.20 10.91
C LEU A 43 -14.76 8.93 10.46
N GLY A 44 -14.64 10.18 10.00
CA GLY A 44 -15.75 10.91 9.39
C GLY A 44 -16.35 10.16 8.21
N ILE A 45 -15.50 9.61 7.32
CA ILE A 45 -15.94 8.78 6.19
C ILE A 45 -16.66 7.52 6.68
N CYS A 46 -16.13 6.86 7.71
CA CYS A 46 -16.76 5.67 8.28
C CYS A 46 -18.14 5.98 8.86
N ILE A 47 -18.31 7.15 9.48
CA ILE A 47 -19.60 7.61 10.01
C ILE A 47 -20.58 7.88 8.86
N ASP A 48 -20.16 8.68 7.88
CA ASP A 48 -21.02 9.11 6.76
C ASP A 48 -21.51 7.91 5.92
N GLU A 49 -20.62 6.94 5.67
CA GLU A 49 -20.87 5.80 4.80
C GLU A 49 -21.25 4.51 5.57
N ARG A 50 -21.44 4.63 6.90
CA ARG A 50 -21.77 3.49 7.80
C ARG A 50 -20.81 2.31 7.68
N LEU A 51 -19.51 2.60 7.67
CA LEU A 51 -18.43 1.63 7.60
C LEU A 51 -17.83 1.37 8.99
N LEU A 52 -17.27 0.19 9.16
CA LEU A 52 -16.55 -0.24 10.36
C LEU A 52 -15.10 -0.54 10.01
N ILE A 53 -14.20 -0.26 10.94
CA ILE A 53 -12.81 -0.73 10.89
C ILE A 53 -12.78 -2.15 11.45
N VAL A 54 -12.25 -3.12 10.73
CA VAL A 54 -12.25 -4.54 11.13
C VAL A 54 -11.14 -4.85 12.13
N ASN A 55 -10.06 -4.08 12.11
CA ASN A 55 -8.95 -4.20 13.07
C ASN A 55 -9.48 -4.12 14.52
N ASN A 56 -9.20 -5.14 15.32
CA ASN A 56 -9.69 -5.30 16.70
C ASN A 56 -11.21 -5.27 16.89
N LEU A 57 -11.98 -5.46 15.83
CA LEU A 57 -13.44 -5.45 15.90
C LEU A 57 -13.94 -6.75 16.54
N ARG A 58 -14.83 -6.61 17.52
CA ARG A 58 -15.62 -7.71 18.06
C ARG A 58 -17.05 -7.58 17.55
N CYS A 59 -17.58 -8.68 17.01
CA CYS A 59 -18.98 -8.78 16.61
C CYS A 59 -19.56 -10.14 17.01
N ASN A 60 -20.70 -10.15 17.71
CA ASN A 60 -21.34 -11.39 18.18
C ASN A 60 -20.32 -12.31 18.91
N GLU A 61 -20.13 -13.53 18.37
CA GLU A 61 -19.20 -14.55 18.88
C GLU A 61 -17.79 -14.49 18.25
N THR A 62 -17.54 -13.55 17.33
CA THR A 62 -16.26 -13.42 16.62
C THR A 62 -15.49 -12.20 17.10
N MET A 63 -14.19 -12.36 17.31
CA MET A 63 -13.26 -11.29 17.61
C MET A 63 -12.14 -11.30 16.57
N TYR A 64 -12.01 -10.20 15.84
CA TYR A 64 -10.94 -9.98 14.87
C TYR A 64 -9.78 -9.27 15.57
N SER A 65 -8.92 -10.03 16.26
CA SER A 65 -7.72 -9.46 16.89
C SER A 65 -6.74 -8.97 15.84
N SER A 66 -6.24 -7.74 15.96
CA SER A 66 -5.18 -7.21 15.11
C SER A 66 -3.94 -6.86 15.94
N ASN A 67 -2.78 -6.92 15.30
CA ASN A 67 -1.50 -6.48 15.84
C ASN A 67 -1.06 -5.18 15.15
N LEU A 68 0.06 -4.63 15.59
CA LEU A 68 0.69 -3.49 14.94
C LEU A 68 1.13 -3.88 13.51
N THR A 69 0.86 -3.06 12.51
CA THR A 69 1.14 -3.41 11.11
C THR A 69 2.41 -2.78 10.56
N TYR A 70 3.06 -1.89 11.31
CA TYR A 70 4.29 -1.23 10.88
C TYR A 70 5.43 -1.39 11.89
N ARG A 71 6.62 -1.68 11.38
CA ARG A 71 7.85 -1.81 12.16
C ARG A 71 8.86 -0.73 11.82
N GLN A 72 9.65 -0.35 12.82
CA GLN A 72 10.86 0.44 12.64
C GLN A 72 12.05 -0.42 13.04
N GLY A 73 12.86 -0.84 12.06
CA GLY A 73 13.92 -1.81 12.26
C GLY A 73 13.34 -3.18 12.68
N ARG A 74 13.56 -3.59 13.93
CA ARG A 74 13.12 -4.90 14.46
C ARG A 74 11.88 -4.84 15.36
N VAL A 75 11.32 -3.66 15.57
CA VAL A 75 10.25 -3.44 16.55
C VAL A 75 8.99 -2.98 15.83
N TRP A 76 7.86 -3.63 16.10
CA TRP A 76 6.54 -3.18 15.65
C TRP A 76 6.09 -1.99 16.51
N VAL A 77 5.73 -0.88 15.88
CA VAL A 77 5.54 0.42 16.58
C VAL A 77 4.20 1.09 16.34
N SER A 78 3.46 0.72 15.29
CA SER A 78 2.18 1.36 14.99
C SER A 78 1.25 0.49 14.14
N GLU A 79 -0.05 0.75 14.26
CA GLU A 79 -1.07 0.24 13.35
C GLU A 79 -1.34 1.30 12.27
N LEU A 80 -0.93 1.01 11.03
CA LEU A 80 -1.08 1.95 9.90
C LEU A 80 -1.97 1.39 8.80
N ASP A 81 -2.08 0.06 8.71
CA ASP A 81 -2.87 -0.64 7.72
C ASP A 81 -4.17 -1.08 8.37
N SER A 82 -5.28 -0.55 7.88
CA SER A 82 -6.61 -0.86 8.41
C SER A 82 -7.53 -1.38 7.31
N TYR A 83 -8.29 -2.42 7.65
CA TYR A 83 -9.33 -2.94 6.79
C TYR A 83 -10.67 -2.31 7.16
N ILE A 84 -11.27 -1.59 6.22
CA ILE A 84 -12.54 -0.89 6.41
C ILE A 84 -13.61 -1.58 5.55
N ALA A 85 -14.75 -1.90 6.15
CA ALA A 85 -15.83 -2.64 5.49
C ALA A 85 -17.20 -2.19 6.01
N SER A 86 -18.24 -2.34 5.19
CA SER A 86 -19.62 -2.16 5.66
C SER A 86 -20.03 -3.30 6.60
N SER A 87 -21.02 -3.06 7.48
CA SER A 87 -21.50 -4.06 8.44
C SER A 87 -21.85 -5.41 7.78
N ASN A 88 -22.51 -5.38 6.62
CA ASN A 88 -22.89 -6.59 5.87
C ASN A 88 -21.67 -7.37 5.36
N MET A 89 -20.58 -6.68 5.03
CA MET A 89 -19.35 -7.30 4.57
C MET A 89 -18.55 -7.87 5.74
N VAL A 90 -18.56 -7.20 6.90
CA VAL A 90 -17.93 -7.71 8.13
C VAL A 90 -18.47 -9.09 8.49
N GLU A 91 -19.77 -9.32 8.37
CA GLU A 91 -20.38 -10.64 8.64
C GLU A 91 -19.87 -11.76 7.71
N GLN A 92 -19.39 -11.39 6.52
CA GLN A 92 -18.76 -12.33 5.58
C GLN A 92 -17.29 -12.60 5.92
N VAL A 93 -16.65 -11.82 6.79
CA VAL A 93 -15.25 -12.07 7.17
C VAL A 93 -15.18 -13.32 8.06
N TYR A 94 -14.55 -14.37 7.54
CA TYR A 94 -14.26 -15.60 8.26
C TYR A 94 -13.08 -15.43 9.21
N SER A 95 -11.99 -14.81 8.75
CA SER A 95 -10.82 -14.50 9.58
C SER A 95 -10.10 -13.24 9.08
N PHE A 96 -9.40 -12.58 10.01
CA PHE A 96 -8.59 -11.39 9.80
C PHE A 96 -7.31 -11.56 10.62
N ASN A 97 -6.14 -11.42 10.00
CA ASN A 97 -4.85 -11.58 10.67
C ASN A 97 -3.78 -10.62 10.11
N ASP A 98 -2.96 -10.06 11.00
CA ASP A 98 -1.72 -9.37 10.65
C ASP A 98 -0.54 -10.32 10.82
N ASN A 99 0.12 -10.68 9.72
CA ASN A 99 1.12 -11.74 9.69
C ASN A 99 2.53 -11.16 9.94
N GLN A 100 2.79 -10.75 11.19
CA GLN A 100 4.08 -10.15 11.62
C GLN A 100 5.28 -11.10 11.53
N ASP A 101 5.04 -12.41 11.47
CA ASP A 101 6.04 -13.46 11.32
C ASP A 101 6.52 -13.64 9.87
N VAL A 102 5.76 -13.13 8.90
CA VAL A 102 6.12 -13.19 7.48
C VAL A 102 7.16 -12.12 7.17
N THR A 103 8.35 -12.58 6.80
CA THR A 103 9.44 -11.67 6.41
C THR A 103 9.23 -11.20 4.97
N LEU A 104 8.84 -9.94 4.81
CA LEU A 104 8.83 -9.23 3.53
C LEU A 104 9.95 -8.18 3.50
N PRO A 105 10.46 -7.81 2.31
CA PRO A 105 11.30 -6.63 2.12
C PRO A 105 10.46 -5.34 2.21
N SER A 106 9.70 -5.22 3.31
CA SER A 106 8.82 -4.11 3.64
C SER A 106 8.81 -3.92 5.16
N ASP A 107 8.53 -2.71 5.61
CA ASP A 107 8.30 -2.39 7.02
C ASP A 107 6.84 -2.60 7.44
N HIS A 108 5.98 -3.06 6.52
CA HIS A 108 4.59 -3.39 6.78
C HIS A 108 4.37 -4.91 6.95
N ALA A 109 3.56 -5.29 7.93
CA ALA A 109 3.05 -6.64 8.08
C ALA A 109 1.99 -6.90 7.01
N PRO A 110 2.08 -8.01 6.26
CA PRO A 110 1.01 -8.39 5.35
C PRO A 110 -0.28 -8.71 6.12
N VAL A 111 -1.38 -8.09 5.71
CA VAL A 111 -2.72 -8.33 6.25
C VAL A 111 -3.43 -9.39 5.43
N SER A 112 -4.04 -10.38 6.09
CA SER A 112 -4.83 -11.43 5.46
C SER A 112 -6.28 -11.39 5.92
N VAL A 113 -7.20 -11.40 4.95
CA VAL A 113 -8.65 -11.46 5.19
C VAL A 113 -9.22 -12.65 4.43
N VAL A 114 -9.92 -13.52 5.13
CA VAL A 114 -10.61 -14.67 4.53
C VAL A 114 -12.10 -14.40 4.61
N PHE A 115 -12.82 -14.63 3.51
CA PHE A 115 -14.26 -14.45 3.44
C PHE A 115 -14.99 -15.80 3.41
N LYS A 116 -16.13 -15.87 4.08
CA LYS A 116 -17.11 -16.94 3.92
C LYS A 116 -17.69 -16.83 2.51
N ALA A 117 -17.27 -17.71 1.61
CA ALA A 117 -17.85 -17.81 0.28
C ALA A 117 -19.22 -18.51 0.35
N HIS A 118 -20.17 -17.96 1.10
CA HIS A 118 -21.54 -18.46 1.10
C HIS A 118 -22.30 -17.63 0.07
N ARG A 119 -22.56 -18.24 -1.11
CA ARG A 119 -23.29 -17.65 -2.26
C ARG A 119 -22.45 -16.78 -3.20
N ILE A 120 -21.23 -17.19 -3.54
CA ILE A 120 -20.75 -16.84 -4.89
C ILE A 120 -21.61 -17.65 -5.84
N ASN A 121 -22.66 -17.02 -6.41
CA ASN A 121 -23.40 -17.60 -7.51
C ASN A 121 -22.45 -17.71 -8.71
N LEU A 122 -21.81 -18.88 -8.84
CA LEU A 122 -20.88 -19.20 -9.91
C LEU A 122 -21.61 -19.31 -11.25
N ASP A 123 -22.92 -19.53 -11.27
CA ASP A 123 -23.72 -19.58 -12.50
C ASP A 123 -23.69 -18.22 -13.23
N SER A 124 -23.59 -17.12 -12.46
CA SER A 124 -23.40 -15.78 -13.01
C SER A 124 -21.95 -15.48 -13.38
N LEU A 125 -20.97 -16.30 -13.00
CA LEU A 125 -19.55 -16.00 -13.16
C LEU A 125 -19.16 -15.94 -14.64
N VAL A 126 -19.73 -16.81 -15.47
CA VAL A 126 -19.57 -16.78 -16.94
C VAL A 126 -20.18 -15.50 -17.54
N THR A 127 -21.37 -15.11 -17.07
CA THR A 127 -22.02 -13.87 -17.52
C THR A 127 -21.29 -12.61 -17.05
N ARG A 128 -20.67 -12.64 -15.87
CA ARG A 128 -19.86 -11.53 -15.35
C ARG A 128 -18.51 -11.45 -16.06
N ALA A 129 -17.89 -12.59 -16.35
CA ALA A 129 -16.67 -12.66 -17.13
C ALA A 129 -16.89 -12.14 -18.56
N SER A 130 -17.99 -12.51 -19.22
CA SER A 130 -18.33 -11.96 -20.55
C SER A 130 -18.65 -10.47 -20.51
N ARG A 131 -19.24 -9.96 -19.41
CA ARG A 131 -19.52 -8.52 -19.19
C ARG A 131 -18.30 -7.68 -18.85
N LEU A 132 -17.22 -8.28 -18.32
CA LEU A 132 -15.93 -7.61 -18.13
C LEU A 132 -15.19 -7.35 -19.45
N GLY A 133 -15.80 -7.76 -20.57
CA GLY A 133 -15.28 -7.63 -21.90
C GLY A 133 -14.56 -8.90 -22.32
N ASP A 134 -14.93 -9.41 -23.49
CA ASP A 134 -14.07 -10.30 -24.27
C ASP A 134 -12.76 -9.56 -24.53
N HIS A 135 -11.79 -9.68 -23.61
CA HIS A 135 -10.49 -9.09 -23.81
C HIS A 135 -9.93 -9.69 -25.10
N ALA A 136 -9.72 -8.83 -26.11
CA ALA A 136 -9.19 -9.18 -27.43
C ALA A 136 -7.91 -10.05 -27.39
N ALA A 137 -7.24 -10.08 -26.23
CA ALA A 137 -6.16 -11.01 -25.91
C ALA A 137 -6.51 -12.51 -26.04
N LEU A 138 -7.79 -12.90 -25.95
CA LEU A 138 -8.19 -14.31 -26.11
C LEU A 138 -8.52 -14.70 -27.56
N TYR A 139 -8.76 -13.72 -28.44
CA TYR A 139 -9.14 -13.95 -29.84
C TYR A 139 -7.95 -13.93 -30.80
N ASP A 140 -6.82 -13.33 -30.41
CA ASP A 140 -5.59 -13.41 -31.21
C ASP A 140 -4.78 -14.67 -30.87
N ARG A 141 -5.26 -15.81 -31.37
CA ARG A 141 -4.61 -17.11 -31.23
C ARG A 141 -3.24 -17.19 -31.91
N GLN A 142 -2.81 -16.18 -32.67
CA GLN A 142 -1.54 -16.22 -33.42
C GLN A 142 -0.37 -15.51 -32.72
N THR A 143 -0.59 -14.74 -31.65
CA THR A 143 0.49 -13.96 -31.00
C THR A 143 0.65 -14.17 -29.49
N CYS A 144 -0.20 -14.97 -28.84
CA CYS A 144 -0.19 -15.10 -27.38
C CYS A 144 0.93 -16.01 -26.84
N LYS A 145 2.15 -15.47 -26.73
CA LYS A 145 2.97 -15.73 -25.54
C LYS A 145 2.21 -15.10 -24.38
N LEU A 146 1.63 -15.92 -23.52
CA LEU A 146 0.95 -15.53 -22.27
C LEU A 146 1.95 -14.85 -21.31
N MET A 147 2.39 -13.64 -21.64
CA MET A 147 2.92 -12.73 -20.65
C MET A 147 1.72 -12.06 -20.00
N ILE A 148 1.46 -12.40 -18.75
CA ILE A 148 0.60 -11.64 -17.84
C ILE A 148 1.29 -10.29 -17.63
N SER A 149 1.18 -9.41 -18.62
CA SER A 149 1.61 -8.03 -18.46
C SER A 149 0.54 -7.31 -17.63
N PRO A 150 0.94 -6.53 -16.62
CA PRO A 150 -0.01 -5.72 -15.87
C PRO A 150 -0.77 -4.81 -16.84
N VAL A 151 -2.10 -4.82 -16.78
CA VAL A 151 -2.92 -3.88 -17.55
C VAL A 151 -2.57 -2.48 -17.08
N LYS A 152 -2.09 -1.64 -18.00
CA LYS A 152 -1.77 -0.25 -17.68
C LYS A 152 -3.07 0.48 -17.39
N PHE A 153 -3.13 1.23 -16.30
CA PHE A 153 -4.32 2.03 -15.97
C PHE A 153 -4.76 2.95 -17.12
N SER A 154 -3.81 3.45 -17.92
CA SER A 154 -4.07 4.27 -19.10
C SER A 154 -4.83 3.57 -20.22
N THR A 155 -4.95 2.24 -20.19
CA THR A 155 -5.68 1.46 -21.19
C THR A 155 -7.07 1.03 -20.72
N ILE A 156 -7.45 1.39 -19.50
CA ILE A 156 -8.80 1.16 -19.00
C ILE A 156 -9.68 2.29 -19.52
N ASP A 157 -10.67 1.96 -20.34
CA ASP A 157 -11.71 2.90 -20.74
C ASP A 157 -12.57 3.23 -19.51
N ALA A 158 -12.34 4.43 -18.96
CA ALA A 158 -12.97 4.87 -17.73
C ALA A 158 -14.50 4.97 -17.88
N ASP A 159 -15.00 5.44 -19.03
CA ASP A 159 -16.41 5.64 -19.24
C ASP A 159 -17.14 4.30 -19.38
N GLN A 160 -16.53 3.35 -20.09
CA GLN A 160 -17.09 2.01 -20.25
C GLN A 160 -17.05 1.22 -18.94
N PHE A 161 -15.96 1.33 -18.18
CA PHE A 161 -15.85 0.73 -16.84
C PHE A 161 -16.91 1.29 -15.88
N MET A 162 -17.12 2.61 -15.88
CA MET A 162 -18.14 3.26 -15.06
C MET A 162 -19.57 2.86 -15.46
N ASN A 163 -19.85 2.78 -16.76
CA ASN A 163 -21.15 2.31 -17.25
C ASN A 163 -21.41 0.85 -16.84
N ALA A 164 -20.39 -0.01 -16.87
CA ALA A 164 -20.51 -1.39 -16.42
C ALA A 164 -20.79 -1.48 -14.91
N LEU A 165 -20.18 -0.62 -14.09
CA LEU A 165 -20.44 -0.52 -12.65
C LEU A 165 -21.86 -0.02 -12.35
N HIS A 166 -22.34 1.00 -13.08
CA HIS A 166 -23.70 1.52 -12.93
C HIS A 166 -24.77 0.48 -13.28
N CYS A 167 -24.53 -0.36 -14.29
CA CYS A 167 -25.39 -1.47 -14.66
C CYS A 167 -25.36 -2.66 -13.67
N GLN A 168 -24.48 -2.63 -12.67
CA GLN A 168 -24.29 -3.69 -11.67
C GLN A 168 -24.86 -3.35 -10.29
N CYS A 169 -25.86 -2.45 -10.20
CA CYS A 169 -26.77 -2.46 -9.05
C CYS A 169 -27.52 -3.80 -9.00
N VAL A 170 -26.85 -4.83 -8.47
CA VAL A 170 -27.53 -5.95 -7.83
C VAL A 170 -28.25 -5.32 -6.66
N VAL A 171 -29.54 -5.11 -6.84
CA VAL A 171 -30.45 -4.63 -5.82
C VAL A 171 -30.44 -5.66 -4.70
N SER A 172 -29.54 -5.49 -3.73
CA SER A 172 -29.89 -5.81 -2.35
C SER A 172 -30.84 -4.70 -1.92
N PRO A 173 -31.99 -4.95 -1.29
CA PRO A 173 -32.98 -3.90 -0.98
C PRO A 173 -32.52 -2.82 0.00
N CYS A 174 -31.24 -2.75 0.36
CA CYS A 174 -30.68 -1.70 1.20
C CYS A 174 -29.36 -1.19 0.60
N LEU A 175 -29.26 0.14 0.48
CA LEU A 175 -28.10 0.94 0.09
C LEU A 175 -27.77 1.02 -1.41
N VAL A 176 -28.45 1.93 -2.09
CA VAL A 176 -27.88 2.68 -3.22
C VAL A 176 -26.90 3.71 -2.64
N VAL A 177 -25.65 3.32 -2.38
CA VAL A 177 -24.60 4.29 -2.09
C VAL A 177 -24.22 4.95 -3.41
N THR A 178 -24.65 6.20 -3.58
CA THR A 178 -24.21 7.01 -4.71
C THR A 178 -22.80 7.48 -4.37
N LEU A 179 -21.77 6.75 -4.83
CA LEU A 179 -20.37 7.19 -4.70
C LEU A 179 -20.23 8.53 -5.46
N SER A 180 -20.39 9.63 -4.74
CA SER A 180 -20.26 10.99 -5.28
C SER A 180 -18.88 11.20 -5.93
N ARG A 181 -18.86 11.98 -7.02
CA ARG A 181 -17.67 12.36 -7.80
C ARG A 181 -16.56 13.01 -6.96
N LYS A 182 -16.87 13.55 -5.77
CA LYS A 182 -15.88 14.06 -4.81
C LYS A 182 -14.97 12.94 -4.26
N TRP A 183 -15.50 11.74 -4.08
CA TRP A 183 -14.81 10.61 -3.46
C TRP A 183 -13.72 10.01 -4.34
N MET A 184 -13.97 9.93 -5.65
CA MET A 184 -12.99 9.43 -6.60
C MET A 184 -11.81 10.39 -6.72
N ASN A 185 -12.02 11.70 -6.61
CA ASN A 185 -10.94 12.68 -6.53
C ASN A 185 -10.08 12.54 -5.26
N PHE A 186 -10.67 12.11 -4.13
CA PHE A 186 -9.91 11.81 -2.91
C PHE A 186 -9.09 10.52 -3.06
N ALA A 187 -9.69 9.44 -3.57
CA ALA A 187 -9.02 8.16 -3.84
C ALA A 187 -7.91 8.26 -4.93
N ILE A 188 -8.13 9.06 -5.98
CA ILE A 188 -7.14 9.37 -7.02
C ILE A 188 -5.99 10.19 -6.43
N ARG A 189 -6.25 11.16 -5.54
CA ARG A 189 -5.17 11.86 -4.82
C ARG A 189 -4.39 10.93 -3.87
N TYR A 190 -5.07 9.96 -3.25
CA TYR A 190 -4.45 8.94 -2.40
C TYR A 190 -3.52 7.99 -3.16
N THR A 191 -3.89 7.59 -4.38
CA THR A 191 -3.05 6.72 -5.24
C THR A 191 -2.00 7.50 -6.04
N CYS A 192 -2.26 8.78 -6.38
CA CYS A 192 -1.30 9.64 -7.07
C CYS A 192 -0.31 10.34 -6.15
N GLY A 193 -0.61 10.49 -4.85
CA GLY A 193 0.30 11.07 -3.85
C GLY A 193 1.58 10.24 -3.64
N ALA A 194 1.50 8.92 -3.88
CA ALA A 194 2.66 8.02 -3.87
C ALA A 194 3.52 8.08 -5.15
N ARG A 195 3.12 8.86 -6.17
CA ARG A 195 3.81 8.91 -7.48
C ARG A 195 4.36 10.28 -7.89
N ASN A 196 4.18 11.33 -7.09
CA ASN A 196 4.65 12.68 -7.43
C ASN A 196 5.90 13.14 -6.65
N SER A 197 6.90 12.28 -6.48
CA SER A 197 8.29 12.71 -6.22
C SER A 197 9.24 12.49 -7.41
N LYS A 198 8.76 11.98 -8.55
CA LYS A 198 9.56 11.97 -9.80
C LYS A 198 9.30 13.21 -10.65
N SER A 199 9.49 14.38 -10.03
CA SER A 199 9.91 15.57 -10.78
C SER A 199 11.36 15.35 -11.22
N ARG A 200 11.52 14.68 -12.36
CA ARG A 200 12.77 14.71 -13.12
C ARG A 200 13.07 16.17 -13.49
N ASN A 201 14.32 16.58 -13.27
CA ASN A 201 14.99 17.79 -13.77
C ASN A 201 14.99 19.03 -12.86
N ARG A 202 15.29 18.86 -11.57
CA ARG A 202 16.20 19.78 -10.85
C ARG A 202 17.09 18.93 -9.97
N ALA A 203 18.41 19.06 -10.13
CA ALA A 203 19.36 18.52 -9.16
C ALA A 203 19.02 19.17 -7.82
N PRO A 204 18.55 18.41 -6.81
CA PRO A 204 18.62 18.89 -5.45
C PRO A 204 20.11 18.96 -5.10
N GLU A 205 20.52 19.96 -4.34
CA GLU A 205 21.71 19.77 -3.50
C GLU A 205 21.35 18.64 -2.55
N ASP A 206 21.69 17.40 -2.94
CA ASP A 206 21.42 16.22 -2.14
C ASP A 206 22.16 16.38 -0.82
N ASP A 207 21.41 16.36 0.28
CA ASP A 207 21.99 16.26 1.62
C ASP A 207 22.86 14.99 1.63
N PRO A 208 24.18 15.11 1.86
CA PRO A 208 25.08 13.96 1.81
C PRO A 208 24.64 12.83 2.75
N ILE A 209 23.89 13.15 3.81
CA ILE A 209 23.36 12.17 4.76
C ILE A 209 22.29 11.27 4.12
N GLU A 210 21.31 11.84 3.40
CA GLU A 210 20.24 11.06 2.76
C GLU A 210 20.80 10.15 1.66
N ARG A 211 21.86 10.58 0.96
CA ARG A 211 22.55 9.77 -0.04
C ARG A 211 23.22 8.52 0.57
N TRP A 212 23.84 8.66 1.75
CA TRP A 212 24.43 7.53 2.47
C TRP A 212 23.39 6.53 2.95
N GLU A 213 22.25 7.03 3.46
CA GLU A 213 21.15 6.18 3.88
C GLU A 213 20.61 5.35 2.72
N CYS A 214 20.45 5.93 1.53
CA CYS A 214 20.04 5.19 0.33
C CYS A 214 21.08 4.15 -0.10
N LEU A 215 22.38 4.50 -0.15
CA LEU A 215 23.44 3.57 -0.56
C LEU A 215 23.59 2.39 0.40
N LEU A 216 23.41 2.62 1.71
CA LEU A 216 23.47 1.57 2.73
C LEU A 216 22.21 0.68 2.73
N MET A 217 21.05 1.23 2.36
CA MET A 217 19.80 0.47 2.26
C MET A 217 19.77 -0.51 1.08
N GLU A 218 20.40 -0.16 -0.05
CA GLU A 218 20.44 -1.04 -1.24
C GLU A 218 21.31 -2.29 -1.01
N ASN A 219 22.28 -2.23 -0.08
CA ASN A 219 23.23 -3.30 0.25
C ASN A 219 23.95 -3.90 -0.98
N ASP A 220 24.05 -3.13 -2.07
CA ASP A 220 24.79 -3.50 -3.27
C ASP A 220 26.24 -3.04 -3.12
N GLN A 221 27.11 -3.98 -2.80
CA GLN A 221 28.53 -3.71 -2.57
C GLN A 221 29.19 -3.06 -3.80
N ALA A 222 28.81 -3.45 -5.02
CA ALA A 222 29.41 -2.89 -6.23
C ALA A 222 28.99 -1.43 -6.45
N HIS A 223 27.77 -1.08 -6.05
CA HIS A 223 27.26 0.30 -6.13
C HIS A 223 27.89 1.19 -5.06
N LEU A 224 28.04 0.67 -3.85
CA LEU A 224 28.67 1.33 -2.71
C LEU A 224 30.15 1.64 -3.02
N TRP A 225 30.88 0.70 -3.61
CA TRP A 225 32.27 0.90 -4.02
C TRP A 225 32.44 1.90 -5.17
N ARG A 226 31.46 2.04 -6.06
CA ARG A 226 31.50 3.07 -7.14
C ARG A 226 31.18 4.47 -6.62
N ALA A 227 30.44 4.58 -5.53
CA ALA A 227 30.05 5.87 -4.97
C ALA A 227 31.18 6.52 -4.15
N VAL A 228 32.17 5.73 -3.71
CA VAL A 228 33.30 6.19 -2.89
C VAL A 228 34.53 6.37 -3.79
N ILE A 229 35.02 7.61 -3.91
CA ILE A 229 36.31 7.87 -4.57
C ILE A 229 37.48 7.55 -3.63
N TRP A 230 38.69 7.55 -4.18
CA TRP A 230 39.89 6.97 -3.55
C TRP A 230 40.33 7.74 -2.29
N ARG A 231 39.78 8.93 -2.08
CA ARG A 231 39.96 9.77 -0.88
C ARG A 231 38.94 9.51 0.23
N GLY A 232 38.01 8.58 0.04
CA GLY A 232 36.86 8.38 0.93
C GLY A 232 35.75 9.44 0.75
N GLU A 233 35.91 10.32 -0.24
CA GLU A 233 34.91 11.32 -0.63
C GLU A 233 33.91 10.70 -1.61
N VAL A 234 32.73 11.30 -1.74
CA VAL A 234 31.67 10.79 -2.61
C VAL A 234 31.56 11.72 -3.82
N GLU A 235 31.73 11.19 -5.03
CA GLU A 235 31.66 12.03 -6.23
C GLU A 235 30.23 12.55 -6.42
N PRO A 236 30.02 13.86 -6.62
CA PRO A 236 28.68 14.46 -6.71
C PRO A 236 27.93 14.07 -7.99
N THR A 237 28.57 13.40 -8.94
CA THR A 237 27.94 13.03 -10.23
C THR A 237 28.22 11.56 -10.54
N PRO A 238 27.21 10.75 -10.91
CA PRO A 238 27.45 9.38 -11.36
C PRO A 238 28.34 9.40 -12.60
N VAL A 239 29.53 8.81 -12.50
CA VAL A 239 30.46 8.67 -13.63
C VAL A 239 29.73 7.93 -14.75
N PRO A 240 29.63 8.51 -15.96
CA PRO A 240 29.04 7.81 -17.09
C PRO A 240 29.82 6.51 -17.33
N SER A 241 29.10 5.45 -17.71
CA SER A 241 29.58 4.08 -17.89
C SER A 241 30.72 3.88 -18.90
N SER A 242 31.29 4.96 -19.44
CA SER A 242 32.29 5.01 -20.49
C SER A 242 33.63 5.63 -20.09
N VAL A 243 33.89 5.90 -18.80
CA VAL A 243 35.19 6.42 -18.35
C VAL A 243 35.89 5.39 -17.46
N ALA A 244 37.05 4.95 -17.97
CA ALA A 244 38.18 4.23 -17.37
C ALA A 244 37.87 3.02 -16.47
N SER A 245 38.52 1.90 -16.80
CA SER A 245 38.58 0.67 -16.01
C SER A 245 38.65 0.97 -14.50
N PRO A 246 37.92 0.19 -13.66
CA PRO A 246 38.02 0.33 -12.22
C PRO A 246 39.49 0.26 -11.79
N PRO A 247 39.90 1.05 -10.78
CA PRO A 247 41.28 1.06 -10.33
C PRO A 247 41.72 -0.36 -9.95
N THR A 248 42.96 -0.69 -10.26
CA THR A 248 43.53 -2.00 -9.97
C THR A 248 43.98 -2.07 -8.51
N ASP A 249 44.14 -3.29 -7.98
CA ASP A 249 44.65 -3.49 -6.61
C ASP A 249 46.05 -2.86 -6.42
N GLU A 250 46.85 -2.77 -7.48
CA GLU A 250 48.14 -2.08 -7.49
C GLU A 250 47.99 -0.57 -7.27
N ASP A 251 47.00 0.08 -7.90
CA ASP A 251 46.73 1.52 -7.71
C ASP A 251 46.27 1.81 -6.26
N PHE A 252 45.51 0.89 -5.67
CA PHE A 252 45.07 0.97 -4.28
C PHE A 252 46.24 0.84 -3.31
N LYS A 253 47.16 -0.10 -3.58
CA LYS A 253 48.34 -0.33 -2.76
C LYS A 253 49.30 0.85 -2.80
N ASP A 254 49.59 1.40 -3.98
CA ASP A 254 50.47 2.57 -4.14
C ASP A 254 49.95 3.80 -3.38
N TYR A 255 48.63 4.03 -3.40
CA TYR A 255 48.00 5.13 -2.68
C TYR A 255 48.17 5.02 -1.16
N PHE A 256 47.95 3.83 -0.59
CA PHE A 256 48.09 3.61 0.86
C PHE A 256 49.55 3.60 1.31
N GLU A 257 50.49 3.21 0.45
CA GLU A 257 51.93 3.29 0.74
C GLU A 257 52.44 4.74 0.73
N HIS A 258 51.86 5.62 -0.10
CA HIS A 258 52.23 7.05 -0.18
C HIS A 258 51.53 7.95 0.84
N ILE A 259 50.46 7.51 1.50
CA ILE A 259 49.74 8.28 2.54
C ILE A 259 50.34 8.16 3.94
N ARG A 260 51.39 7.34 4.12
CA ARG A 260 52.13 7.30 5.39
C ARG A 260 52.94 8.58 5.61
N ILE A 261 52.31 9.54 6.28
CA ILE A 261 52.95 10.44 7.25
C ILE A 261 52.99 9.73 8.60
#